data_AF-A0AA38NM16-F1
#
_entry.id   AF-A0AA38NM16-F1
#
_cell.length_a   1.000
_cell.length_b   1.000
_cell.length_c   1.000
_cell.angle_alpha   90.00
_cell.angle_beta   90.00
_cell.angle_gamma   90.00
#
_symmetry.space_group_name_H-M   'P 1'
#
loop_
_entity.id
_entity.type
_entity.pdbx_description
1 polymer ?
#
loop_
_entity_poly.entity_id
_entity_poly.type
_entity_poly.pdbx_seq_one_letter_code
_entity_poly.pdbx_strand_id
1 'polypeptide(L)'
;MHITEVARTVMKEQGFTRADVHSFAMQHAIVKAQVAKDWEARQNTTAENTTLGQPILLSDRSAVDAVVYAALSELTTKSGSTQALISSSDFQEVLALYRSARSTFVLLRPIKEWMVDDGVRSLEDGEHCYAMFVKVLRELNIPYIELGESCRWLEERVAIVRRATVST
;
A
#
# COMPACT_ATOMS: atom_id res chain seq x y z
N MET A 1 -11.05 10.56 7.46
CA MET A 1 -11.51 9.18 7.16
C MET A 1 -10.31 8.25 7.07
N HIS A 2 -10.46 6.96 7.36
CA HIS A 2 -9.35 6.01 7.20
C HIS A 2 -9.79 4.66 6.60
N ILE A 3 -8.91 4.05 5.82
CA ILE A 3 -9.01 2.68 5.31
C ILE A 3 -8.05 1.83 6.13
N THR A 4 -8.57 0.77 6.74
CA THR A 4 -7.76 -0.24 7.44
C THR A 4 -7.30 -1.33 6.48
N GLU A 5 -6.36 -2.18 6.91
CA GLU A 5 -5.76 -3.24 6.09
C GLU A 5 -6.79 -4.12 5.34
N VAL A 6 -6.89 -3.91 4.01
CA VAL A 6 -7.86 -4.59 3.13
C VAL A 6 -7.48 -6.04 2.85
N ALA A 7 -6.18 -6.35 2.78
CA ALA A 7 -5.70 -7.67 2.39
C ALA A 7 -6.22 -8.79 3.31
N ARG A 8 -6.22 -8.58 4.63
CA ARG A 8 -6.72 -9.58 5.60
C ARG A 8 -8.22 -9.83 5.43
N THR A 9 -9.00 -8.78 5.15
CA THR A 9 -10.42 -8.89 4.88
C THR A 9 -10.67 -9.74 3.63
N VAL A 10 -9.94 -9.45 2.55
CA VAL A 10 -10.01 -10.23 1.30
C VAL A 10 -9.65 -11.71 1.54
N MET A 11 -8.57 -11.98 2.29
CA MET A 11 -8.18 -13.35 2.62
C MET A 11 -9.29 -14.10 3.35
N LYS A 12 -9.86 -13.47 4.39
CA LYS A 12 -10.92 -14.07 5.20
C LYS A 12 -12.19 -14.33 4.40
N GLU A 13 -12.61 -13.38 3.57
CA GLU A 13 -13.87 -13.44 2.84
C GLU A 13 -13.82 -14.39 1.63
N GLN A 14 -12.67 -14.47 0.96
CA GLN A 14 -12.50 -15.27 -0.26
C GLN A 14 -11.81 -16.61 -0.01
N GLY A 15 -11.41 -16.89 1.24
CA GLY A 15 -10.78 -18.15 1.63
C GLY A 15 -9.32 -18.28 1.20
N PHE A 16 -8.63 -17.17 0.91
CA PHE A 16 -7.20 -17.22 0.64
C PHE A 16 -6.41 -17.45 1.93
N THR A 17 -5.31 -18.17 1.80
CA THR A 17 -4.39 -18.54 2.87
C THR A 17 -3.01 -17.95 2.63
N ARG A 18 -2.08 -18.17 3.59
CA ARG A 18 -0.66 -17.79 3.40
C ARG A 18 -0.04 -18.42 2.15
N ALA A 19 -0.49 -19.62 1.76
CA ALA A 19 0.01 -20.29 0.55
C ALA A 19 -0.35 -19.54 -0.74
N ASP A 20 -1.41 -18.72 -0.69
CA ASP A 20 -1.93 -17.97 -1.83
C ASP A 20 -1.34 -16.57 -1.95
N VAL A 21 -0.48 -16.14 -1.01
CA VAL A 21 0.16 -14.81 -0.98
C VAL A 21 0.89 -14.51 -2.29
N HIS A 22 1.38 -15.54 -2.99
CA HIS A 22 2.09 -15.38 -4.26
C HIS A 22 1.21 -15.62 -5.50
N SER A 23 -0.08 -15.89 -5.30
CA SER A 23 -1.02 -16.14 -6.38
C SER A 23 -1.51 -14.83 -7.01
N PHE A 24 -1.58 -14.81 -8.34
CA PHE A 24 -2.21 -13.69 -9.05
C PHE A 24 -3.66 -13.47 -8.62
N ALA A 25 -4.41 -14.55 -8.38
CA ALA A 25 -5.81 -14.48 -7.97
C ALA A 25 -6.00 -13.66 -6.69
N MET A 26 -5.19 -13.94 -5.65
CA MET A 26 -5.23 -13.20 -4.40
C MET A 26 -4.82 -11.74 -4.60
N GLN A 27 -3.71 -11.48 -5.30
CA GLN A 27 -3.23 -10.11 -5.48
C GLN A 27 -4.20 -9.25 -6.32
N HIS A 28 -4.82 -9.84 -7.34
CA HIS A 28 -5.87 -9.17 -8.13
C HIS A 28 -7.10 -8.86 -7.28
N ALA A 29 -7.55 -9.80 -6.45
CA ALA A 29 -8.66 -9.58 -5.51
C ALA A 29 -8.36 -8.44 -4.51
N ILE A 30 -7.13 -8.36 -4.02
CA ILE A 30 -6.68 -7.29 -3.12
C ILE A 30 -6.70 -5.94 -3.83
N VAL A 31 -6.14 -5.84 -5.06
CA VAL A 31 -6.19 -4.61 -5.85
C VAL A 31 -7.63 -4.12 -5.99
N LYS A 32 -8.53 -4.99 -6.46
CA LYS A 32 -9.93 -4.63 -6.69
C LYS A 32 -10.63 -4.14 -5.41
N ALA A 33 -10.43 -4.85 -4.30
CA ALA A 33 -11.02 -4.47 -3.01
C ALA A 33 -10.46 -3.15 -2.48
N GLN A 34 -9.15 -2.93 -2.61
CA GLN A 34 -8.49 -1.71 -2.17
C GLN A 34 -8.95 -0.50 -2.99
N VAL A 35 -9.06 -0.64 -4.31
CA VAL A 35 -9.59 0.39 -5.22
C VAL A 35 -11.02 0.77 -4.86
N ALA A 36 -11.88 -0.23 -4.61
CA ALA A 36 -13.25 0.00 -4.19
C ALA A 36 -13.32 0.78 -2.86
N LYS A 37 -12.47 0.43 -1.88
CA LYS A 37 -12.38 1.13 -0.59
C LYS A 37 -11.84 2.55 -0.72
N ASP A 38 -10.86 2.76 -1.58
CA ASP A 38 -10.35 4.10 -1.93
C ASP A 38 -11.47 5.00 -2.48
N TRP A 39 -12.28 4.49 -3.41
CA TRP A 39 -13.41 5.23 -3.99
C TRP A 39 -14.53 5.50 -2.99
N GLU A 40 -14.96 4.48 -2.25
CA GLU A 40 -15.97 4.60 -1.20
C GLU A 40 -15.57 5.69 -0.19
N ALA A 41 -14.32 5.64 0.28
CA ALA A 41 -13.82 6.58 1.25
C ALA A 41 -13.79 8.03 0.70
N ARG A 42 -13.40 8.23 -0.55
CA ARG A 42 -13.36 9.57 -1.19
C ARG A 42 -14.76 10.15 -1.40
N GLN A 43 -15.73 9.32 -1.78
CA GLN A 43 -17.12 9.76 -1.96
C GLN A 43 -17.72 10.21 -0.62
N ASN A 44 -17.56 9.40 0.42
CA ASN A 44 -18.06 9.72 1.77
C ASN A 44 -17.38 10.97 2.33
N THR A 45 -16.08 11.12 2.08
CA THR A 45 -15.29 12.28 2.51
C THR A 45 -15.79 13.60 1.88
N THR A 46 -16.27 13.56 0.65
CA THR A 46 -16.82 14.74 -0.07
C THR A 46 -18.21 15.11 0.44
N ALA A 47 -19.00 14.13 0.89
CA ALA A 47 -20.35 14.34 1.39
C ALA A 47 -20.40 14.96 2.80
N GLU A 48 -19.39 14.71 3.64
CA GLU A 48 -19.41 15.07 5.06
C GLU A 48 -18.78 16.43 5.42
N ASN A 49 -18.03 17.09 4.52
CA ASN A 49 -17.16 18.22 4.89
C ASN A 49 -17.42 19.53 4.14
N THR A 50 -18.50 20.25 4.50
CA THR A 50 -18.78 21.60 4.00
C THR A 50 -18.21 22.73 4.87
N THR A 51 -17.55 22.46 6.00
CA THR A 51 -17.22 23.53 6.97
C THR A 51 -15.82 23.55 7.59
N LEU A 52 -14.97 22.51 7.47
CA LEU A 52 -13.64 22.49 8.13
C LEU A 52 -12.56 21.80 7.28
N GLY A 53 -11.86 22.57 6.44
CA GLY A 53 -10.62 22.15 5.78
C GLY A 53 -10.76 21.10 4.66
N GLN A 54 -9.67 20.88 3.91
CA GLN A 54 -9.58 19.77 2.96
C GLN A 54 -9.51 18.45 3.74
N PRO A 55 -10.41 17.51 3.51
CA PRO A 55 -10.44 16.30 4.31
C PRO A 55 -9.32 15.32 3.93
N ILE A 56 -8.66 14.75 4.94
CA ILE A 56 -7.57 13.79 4.77
C ILE A 56 -8.12 12.35 4.82
N LEU A 57 -7.73 11.56 3.82
CA LEU A 57 -7.91 10.10 3.78
C LEU A 57 -6.58 9.42 4.13
N LEU A 58 -6.58 8.64 5.21
CA LEU A 58 -5.44 7.80 5.58
C LEU A 58 -5.71 6.36 5.13
N SER A 59 -4.79 5.73 4.43
CA SER A 59 -4.91 4.32 4.03
C SER A 59 -3.78 3.51 4.65
N ASP A 60 -4.14 2.53 5.47
CA ASP A 60 -3.23 1.48 5.91
C ASP A 60 -3.08 0.47 4.77
N ARG A 61 -1.94 0.57 4.07
CA ARG A 61 -1.64 -0.09 2.78
C ARG A 61 -2.33 0.57 1.58
N SER A 62 -1.90 0.17 0.39
CA SER A 62 -2.38 0.66 -0.90
C SER A 62 -2.48 -0.49 -1.90
N ALA A 63 -3.05 -0.24 -3.09
CA ALA A 63 -3.09 -1.26 -4.14
C ALA A 63 -1.68 -1.61 -4.66
N VAL A 64 -0.68 -0.74 -4.42
CA VAL A 64 0.73 -0.97 -4.77
C VAL A 64 1.31 -2.15 -4.00
N ASP A 65 0.87 -2.38 -2.75
CA ASP A 65 1.34 -3.51 -1.94
C ASP A 65 1.10 -4.84 -2.67
N ALA A 66 -0.08 -5.01 -3.27
CA ALA A 66 -0.41 -6.22 -4.01
C ALA A 66 0.43 -6.39 -5.28
N VAL A 67 0.75 -5.29 -5.97
CA VAL A 67 1.67 -5.28 -7.12
C VAL A 67 3.08 -5.69 -6.69
N VAL A 68 3.56 -5.20 -5.55
CA VAL A 68 4.87 -5.58 -5.00
C VAL A 68 4.92 -7.07 -4.64
N TYR A 69 3.88 -7.61 -4.00
CA TYR A 69 3.82 -9.04 -3.70
C TYR A 69 3.76 -9.89 -4.98
N ALA A 70 3.07 -9.45 -6.04
CA ALA A 70 3.12 -10.12 -7.33
C ALA A 70 4.53 -10.10 -7.95
N ALA A 71 5.24 -8.97 -7.87
CA ALA A 71 6.62 -8.83 -8.38
C ALA A 71 7.61 -9.72 -7.63
N LEU A 72 7.48 -9.81 -6.31
CA LEU A 72 8.26 -10.74 -5.49
C LEU A 72 8.02 -12.20 -5.91
N SER A 73 6.79 -12.53 -6.28
CA SER A 73 6.40 -13.87 -6.73
C SER A 73 7.01 -14.24 -8.09
N GLU A 74 7.16 -13.28 -9.00
CA GLU A 74 7.83 -13.53 -10.29
C GLU A 74 9.28 -13.96 -10.10
N LEU A 75 9.96 -13.39 -9.09
CA LEU A 75 11.35 -13.73 -8.78
C LEU A 75 11.50 -15.12 -8.17
N THR A 76 10.52 -15.57 -7.39
CA THR A 76 10.62 -16.83 -6.62
C THR A 76 9.97 -18.02 -7.32
N THR A 77 8.76 -17.84 -7.87
CA THR A 77 7.95 -18.92 -8.44
C THR A 77 7.70 -18.78 -9.93
N LYS A 78 8.13 -17.67 -10.56
CA LYS A 78 7.85 -17.32 -11.97
C LYS A 78 6.35 -17.34 -12.32
N SER A 79 5.48 -17.26 -11.32
CA SER A 79 4.02 -17.33 -11.48
C SER A 79 3.32 -15.98 -11.31
N GLY A 80 4.08 -14.90 -11.06
CA GLY A 80 3.50 -13.57 -10.94
C GLY A 80 3.17 -12.97 -12.31
N SER A 81 2.19 -12.07 -12.30
CA SER A 81 1.80 -11.28 -13.47
C SER A 81 1.62 -9.81 -13.06
N THR A 82 2.69 -9.26 -12.49
CA THR A 82 2.85 -7.86 -12.09
C THR A 82 2.39 -6.94 -13.21
N GLN A 83 2.82 -7.21 -14.46
CA GLN A 83 2.40 -6.42 -15.61
C GLN A 83 0.89 -6.48 -15.86
N ALA A 84 0.26 -7.64 -15.64
CA ALA A 84 -1.19 -7.80 -15.79
C ALA A 84 -1.95 -7.03 -14.69
N LEU A 85 -1.46 -7.05 -13.45
CA LEU A 85 -2.02 -6.23 -12.36
C LEU A 85 -1.88 -4.75 -12.66
N ILE A 86 -0.68 -4.30 -13.04
CA ILE A 86 -0.42 -2.90 -13.37
C ILE A 86 -1.31 -2.46 -14.53
N SER A 87 -1.49 -3.30 -15.56
CA SER A 87 -2.29 -2.96 -16.74
C SER A 87 -3.80 -3.13 -16.53
N SER A 88 -4.25 -3.65 -15.38
CA SER A 88 -5.67 -3.80 -15.07
C SER A 88 -6.35 -2.43 -14.99
N SER A 89 -7.61 -2.35 -15.42
CA SER A 89 -8.41 -1.12 -15.32
C SER A 89 -8.49 -0.64 -13.87
N ASP A 90 -8.74 -1.57 -12.94
CA ASP A 90 -8.88 -1.28 -11.52
C ASP A 90 -7.63 -0.57 -10.97
N PHE A 91 -6.42 -1.05 -11.29
CA PHE A 91 -5.19 -0.41 -10.83
C PHE A 91 -4.92 0.92 -11.53
N GLN A 92 -5.17 1.01 -12.85
CA GLN A 92 -4.95 2.24 -13.61
C GLN A 92 -5.82 3.40 -13.11
N GLU A 93 -7.04 3.13 -12.65
CA GLU A 93 -7.94 4.14 -12.06
C GLU A 93 -7.32 4.84 -10.85
N VAL A 94 -6.70 4.08 -9.93
CA VAL A 94 -6.09 4.65 -8.72
C VAL A 94 -4.66 5.12 -8.94
N LEU A 95 -3.96 4.62 -9.94
CA LEU A 95 -2.57 4.98 -10.21
C LEU A 95 -2.42 6.49 -10.50
N ALA A 96 -3.36 7.08 -11.24
CA ALA A 96 -3.37 8.53 -11.48
C ALA A 96 -3.51 9.32 -10.18
N LEU A 97 -4.30 8.83 -9.22
CA LEU A 97 -4.45 9.44 -7.90
C LEU A 97 -3.17 9.30 -7.08
N TYR A 98 -2.54 8.13 -7.09
CA TYR A 98 -1.30 7.88 -6.35
C TYR A 98 -0.12 8.73 -6.85
N ARG A 99 -0.10 9.08 -8.14
CA ARG A 99 0.88 10.01 -8.74
C ARG A 99 0.62 11.47 -8.43
N SER A 100 -0.58 11.81 -7.97
CA SER A 100 -0.96 13.20 -7.71
C SER A 100 -0.14 13.81 -6.59
N ALA A 101 0.20 15.09 -6.70
CA ALA A 101 0.82 15.85 -5.63
C ALA A 101 -0.05 15.93 -4.35
N ARG A 102 -1.35 15.62 -4.45
CA ARG A 102 -2.27 15.54 -3.30
C ARG A 102 -2.22 14.19 -2.58
N SER A 103 -1.41 13.25 -3.05
CA SER A 103 -1.19 11.96 -2.42
C SER A 103 0.22 11.88 -1.87
N THR A 104 0.34 11.48 -0.61
CA THR A 104 1.64 11.24 0.05
C THR A 104 1.76 9.76 0.37
N PHE A 105 2.70 9.07 -0.27
CA PHE A 105 3.09 7.72 0.11
C PHE A 105 4.17 7.78 1.19
N VAL A 106 4.00 6.98 2.24
CA VAL A 106 4.97 6.86 3.33
C VAL A 106 5.51 5.44 3.30
N LEU A 107 6.74 5.28 2.83
CA LEU A 107 7.42 3.99 2.79
C LEU A 107 8.19 3.79 4.09
N LEU A 108 7.79 2.78 4.86
CA LEU A 108 8.48 2.43 6.11
C LEU A 108 9.60 1.46 5.80
N ARG A 109 10.85 1.89 5.98
CA ARG A 109 12.00 1.00 5.88
C ARG A 109 11.98 0.03 7.07
N PRO A 110 12.20 -1.27 6.87
CA PRO A 110 12.20 -2.24 7.96
C PRO A 110 13.25 -1.88 9.00
N ILE A 111 12.87 -1.99 10.27
CA ILE A 111 13.78 -1.89 11.42
C ILE A 111 13.82 -3.28 12.03
N LYS A 112 15.02 -3.89 12.06
CA LYS A 112 15.21 -5.30 12.41
C LYS A 112 14.53 -5.68 13.73
N GLU A 113 14.55 -4.79 14.71
CA GLU A 113 13.98 -4.98 16.04
C GLU A 113 12.45 -4.94 16.08
N TRP A 114 11.80 -4.41 15.03
CA TRP A 114 10.34 -4.33 14.91
C TRP A 114 9.77 -5.42 14.01
N MET A 115 10.63 -6.19 13.35
CA MET A 115 10.23 -7.30 12.48
C MET A 115 9.89 -8.51 13.36
N VAL A 116 8.60 -8.64 13.69
CA VAL A 116 8.06 -9.78 14.45
C VAL A 116 7.21 -10.63 13.53
N ASP A 117 7.37 -11.97 13.59
CA ASP A 117 6.53 -12.91 12.85
C ASP A 117 5.07 -12.85 13.30
N ASP A 118 4.22 -12.35 12.41
CA ASP A 118 2.77 -12.25 12.61
C ASP A 118 2.00 -13.35 11.87
N GLY A 119 2.71 -14.34 11.31
CA GLY A 119 2.13 -15.49 10.65
C GLY A 119 1.57 -15.21 9.25
N VAL A 120 1.58 -13.95 8.79
CA VAL A 120 0.99 -13.54 7.50
C VAL A 120 2.03 -12.96 6.56
N ARG A 121 3.01 -12.21 7.07
CA ARG A 121 4.08 -11.63 6.25
C ARG A 121 5.19 -12.65 6.02
N SER A 122 5.70 -12.72 4.79
CA SER A 122 7.01 -13.33 4.54
C SER A 122 8.08 -12.36 5.06
N LEU A 123 8.45 -12.52 6.33
CA LEU A 123 9.35 -11.60 7.04
C LEU A 123 10.82 -11.98 6.89
N GLU A 124 11.10 -13.06 6.16
CA GLU A 124 12.43 -13.63 6.02
C GLU A 124 13.40 -12.69 5.27
N ASP A 125 12.89 -11.69 4.52
CA ASP A 125 13.72 -10.68 3.89
C ASP A 125 13.04 -9.29 3.79
N GLY A 126 12.94 -8.60 4.92
CA GLY A 126 12.38 -7.25 4.99
C GLY A 126 13.08 -6.24 4.08
N GLU A 127 14.41 -6.30 3.98
CA GLU A 127 15.19 -5.39 3.11
C GLU A 127 14.95 -5.68 1.62
N HIS A 128 14.83 -6.94 1.23
CA HIS A 128 14.47 -7.29 -0.15
C HIS A 128 13.04 -6.85 -0.50
N CYS A 129 12.09 -7.02 0.43
CA CYS A 129 10.73 -6.52 0.26
C CYS A 129 10.73 -4.99 0.09
N TYR A 130 11.45 -4.27 0.95
CA TYR A 130 11.64 -2.82 0.84
C TYR A 130 12.27 -2.42 -0.51
N ALA A 131 13.32 -3.11 -0.95
CA ALA A 131 13.95 -2.84 -2.25
C ALA A 131 12.96 -3.02 -3.42
N MET A 132 12.06 -4.01 -3.32
CA MET A 132 11.00 -4.19 -4.31
C MET A 132 9.96 -3.07 -4.27
N PHE A 133 9.55 -2.62 -3.08
CA PHE A 133 8.68 -1.42 -2.95
C PHE A 133 9.32 -0.20 -3.62
N VAL A 134 10.60 0.07 -3.35
CA VAL A 134 11.33 1.18 -3.97
C VAL A 134 11.35 1.06 -5.50
N LYS A 135 11.62 -0.14 -6.01
CA LYS A 135 11.64 -0.41 -7.45
C LYS A 135 10.28 -0.13 -8.08
N VAL A 136 9.21 -0.73 -7.54
CA VAL A 136 7.85 -0.59 -8.07
C VAL A 136 7.36 0.86 -7.99
N LEU A 137 7.57 1.56 -6.87
CA LEU A 137 7.18 2.96 -6.74
C LEU A 137 7.89 3.86 -7.76
N ARG A 138 9.19 3.62 -8.02
CA ARG A 138 9.95 4.35 -9.05
C ARG A 138 9.44 4.05 -10.45
N GLU A 139 9.25 2.77 -10.80
CA GLU A 139 8.73 2.36 -12.10
C GLU A 139 7.33 2.94 -12.37
N LEU A 140 6.51 3.03 -11.32
CA LEU A 140 5.18 3.61 -11.39
C LEU A 140 5.19 5.15 -11.28
N ASN A 141 6.33 5.81 -11.09
CA ASN A 141 6.45 7.25 -10.86
C ASN A 141 5.59 7.78 -9.69
N ILE A 142 5.50 7.00 -8.61
CA ILE A 142 4.79 7.40 -7.39
C ILE A 142 5.79 8.05 -6.43
N PRO A 143 5.62 9.34 -6.07
CA PRO A 143 6.47 9.99 -5.10
C PRO A 143 6.19 9.44 -3.69
N TYR A 144 7.24 9.27 -2.89
CA TYR A 144 7.12 8.80 -1.51
C TYR A 144 8.13 9.47 -0.59
N ILE A 145 7.80 9.50 0.70
CA ILE A 145 8.74 9.78 1.78
C ILE A 145 9.16 8.46 2.45
N GLU A 146 10.41 8.36 2.84
CA GLU A 146 10.93 7.19 3.56
C GLU A 146 11.06 7.50 5.05
N LEU A 147 10.65 6.54 5.89
CA LEU A 147 10.86 6.57 7.33
C LEU A 147 11.54 5.28 7.81
N GLY A 148 12.80 5.38 8.21
CA GLY A 148 13.61 4.24 8.65
C GLY A 148 14.23 4.41 10.03
N GLU A 149 15.39 3.79 10.21
CA GLU A 149 16.09 3.69 11.49
C GLU A 149 16.49 5.04 12.11
N SER A 150 16.67 6.07 11.29
CA SER A 150 16.98 7.43 11.76
C SER A 150 15.82 8.11 12.50
N CYS A 151 14.61 7.56 12.43
CA CYS A 151 13.40 8.13 13.03
C CYS A 151 12.65 7.02 13.78
N ARG A 152 13.17 6.58 14.94
CA ARG A 152 12.58 5.47 15.73
C ARG A 152 11.42 5.91 16.63
N TRP A 153 11.38 7.19 17.03
CA TRP A 153 10.34 7.69 17.93
C TRP A 153 9.01 7.84 17.21
N LEU A 154 7.93 7.32 17.80
CA LEU A 154 6.60 7.31 17.18
C LEU A 154 6.10 8.74 16.94
N GLU A 155 6.30 9.61 17.92
CA GLU A 155 5.89 11.02 17.89
C GLU A 155 6.60 11.76 16.75
N GLU A 156 7.87 11.44 16.51
CA GLU A 156 8.66 12.01 15.43
C GLU A 156 8.15 11.54 14.06
N ARG A 157 7.87 10.24 13.90
CA ARG A 157 7.27 9.69 12.67
C ARG A 157 5.94 10.37 12.35
N VAL A 158 5.07 10.50 13.34
CA VAL A 158 3.78 11.19 13.21
C VAL A 158 3.98 12.65 12.83
N ALA A 159 4.92 13.35 13.46
CA ALA A 159 5.21 14.75 13.16
C ALA A 159 5.75 14.95 11.73
N ILE A 160 6.54 14.02 11.19
CA ILE A 160 7.00 14.06 9.79
C ILE A 160 5.81 13.89 8.83
N VAL A 161 4.99 12.85 9.04
CA VAL A 161 3.82 12.58 8.18
C VAL A 161 2.86 13.77 8.18
N ARG A 162 2.55 14.34 9.35
CA ARG A 162 1.67 15.52 9.46
C ARG A 162 2.20 16.73 8.69
N ARG A 163 3.51 16.98 8.71
CA ARG A 163 4.12 18.09 7.95
C ARG A 163 4.06 17.88 6.45
N ALA A 164 4.26 16.63 6.01
CA ALA A 164 4.15 16.27 4.59
C ALA A 164 2.73 16.47 4.06
N THR A 165 1.70 16.22 4.88
CA THR A 165 0.29 16.37 4.48
C THR A 165 -0.25 17.82 4.49
N VAL A 166 0.47 18.77 5.09
CA VAL A 166 0.04 20.19 5.21
C VAL A 166 0.70 21.09 4.16
N SER A 167 1.77 20.60 3.49
CA SER A 167 2.60 21.41 2.57
C SER A 167 2.21 21.29 1.09
N THR A 168 1.08 20.66 0.79
CA THR A 168 0.51 20.42 -0.55
C THR A 168 -0.87 21.01 -0.68
#